data_AF-A0A1G8CW62-F1
#
_entry.id   AF-A0A1G8CW62-F1
#
_cell.length_a   1.000
_cell.length_b   1.000
_cell.length_c   1.000
_cell.angle_alpha   90.00
_cell.angle_beta   90.00
_cell.angle_gamma   90.00
#
_symmetry.space_group_name_H-M   'P 1'
#
loop_
_entity.id
_entity.type
_entity.pdbx_description
1 polymer ?
#
loop_
_entity_poly.entity_id
_entity_poly.type
_entity_poly.pdbx_seq_one_letter_code
_entity_poly.pdbx_strand_id
1 'polypeptide(L)' 'MKEQRTLNGLRAHVDQLLQQGWKITAREPLLLKYGRNRLRYDCGMLISEIDSDLDVELRQARRRA' A
#
# COMPACT_ATOMS: atom_id res chain seq x y z
N MET A 1 17.24 -9.42 14.59
CA MET A 1 17.11 -7.99 14.27
C MET A 1 15.74 -7.52 14.69
N LYS A 2 15.63 -6.60 15.67
CA LYS A 2 14.36 -5.94 15.98
C LYS A 2 14.36 -4.62 15.20
N GLU A 3 13.73 -4.62 14.04
CA GLU A 3 13.45 -3.37 13.33
C GLU A 3 12.37 -2.60 14.09
N GLN A 4 12.78 -1.87 15.13
CA GLN A 4 12.01 -0.80 15.74
C GLN A 4 12.12 0.42 14.83
N ARG A 5 11.38 0.39 13.72
CA ARG A 5 11.28 1.55 12.84
C ARG A 5 10.37 2.57 13.51
N THR A 6 11.00 3.66 13.93
CA THR A 6 10.50 4.94 14.44
C THR A 6 9.48 5.56 13.49
N LEU A 7 8.30 4.96 13.38
CA LEU A 7 7.23 5.38 12.48
C LEU A 7 5.89 5.30 13.22
N ASN A 8 5.84 5.77 14.46
CA ASN A 8 4.58 5.90 15.21
C ASN A 8 3.55 6.69 14.41
N GLY A 9 3.98 7.74 13.68
CA GLY A 9 3.10 8.52 12.80
C GLY A 9 2.54 7.70 11.63
N LEU A 10 3.37 6.93 10.94
CA LEU A 10 2.90 6.07 9.85
C LEU A 10 1.99 4.97 10.36
N ARG A 11 2.34 4.34 11.48
CA ARG A 11 1.55 3.26 12.07
C ARG A 11 0.19 3.77 12.55
N ALA A 12 0.14 4.95 13.16
CA ALA A 12 -1.11 5.63 13.49
C ALA A 12 -1.93 5.95 12.23
N HIS A 13 -1.28 6.42 11.16
CA HIS A 13 -1.98 6.70 9.90
C HIS A 13 -2.52 5.42 9.24
N VAL A 14 -1.75 4.33 9.21
CA VAL A 14 -2.20 3.02 8.74
C VAL A 14 -3.37 2.51 9.58
N ASP A 15 -3.32 2.67 10.90
CA ASP A 15 -4.41 2.27 11.79
C ASP A 15 -5.69 3.10 11.53
N GLN A 16 -5.57 4.41 11.33
CA GLN A 16 -6.68 5.27 10.91
C GLN A 16 -7.27 4.81 9.57
N LEU A 17 -6.43 4.45 8.59
CA LEU A 17 -6.89 3.92 7.31
C LEU A 17 -7.63 2.59 7.51
N LEU A 18 -7.12 1.70 8.36
CA LEU A 18 -7.80 0.44 8.69
C LEU A 18 -9.16 0.68 9.33
N GLN A 19 -9.27 1.65 10.26
CA GLN A 19 -10.54 2.06 10.87
C GLN A 19 -11.51 2.67 9.87
N GLN A 20 -11.01 3.37 8.85
CA GLN A 20 -11.80 3.89 7.73
C GLN A 20 -12.26 2.80 6.74
N GLY A 21 -11.83 1.55 6.92
CA GLY A 21 -12.22 0.41 6.08
C GLY A 21 -11.22 0.06 4.98
N TRP A 22 -10.01 0.66 5.01
CA TRP A 22 -8.92 0.20 4.14
C TRP A 22 -8.50 -1.21 4.56
N LYS A 23 -8.12 -2.02 3.57
CA LYS A 23 -7.68 -3.40 3.77
C LYS A 23 -6.23 -3.56 3.34
N ILE A 24 -5.43 -4.20 4.18
CA ILE A 24 -4.05 -4.58 3.83
C ILE A 24 -4.11 -5.73 2.83
N THR A 25 -3.60 -5.50 1.61
CA THR A 25 -3.51 -6.52 0.55
C THR A 25 -2.12 -7.17 0.48
N ALA A 26 -1.07 -6.48 0.91
CA ALA A 26 0.27 -7.03 1.09
C ALA A 26 1.00 -6.29 2.22
N ARG A 27 2.03 -6.90 2.81
CA ARG A 27 2.80 -6.30 3.92
C ARG A 27 4.24 -5.94 3.56
N GLU A 28 4.81 -6.56 2.52
CA GLU A 28 6.18 -6.35 2.08
C GLU A 28 6.24 -6.30 0.54
N PRO A 29 6.07 -5.11 -0.08
CA PRO A 29 5.78 -3.80 0.55
C PRO A 29 4.33 -3.70 1.07
N LEU A 30 4.10 -2.81 2.06
CA LEU A 30 2.76 -2.60 2.64
C LEU A 30 1.84 -1.99 1.58
N LEU A 31 0.81 -2.72 1.19
CA LEU A 31 -0.22 -2.31 0.24
C LEU A 31 -1.57 -2.25 0.97
N LEU A 32 -2.27 -1.13 0.83
CA LEU A 32 -3.62 -0.91 1.33
C LEU A 32 -4.57 -0.70 0.15
N LYS A 33 -5.82 -1.14 0.28
CA LYS A 33 -6.87 -0.97 -0.72
C LYS A 33 -8.16 -0.48 -0.09
N TYR A 34 -8.83 0.46 -0.75
CA TYR A 34 -10.16 0.93 -0.40
C TYR A 34 -10.98 1.14 -1.67
N GLY A 35 -11.87 0.20 -1.98
CA GLY A 35 -12.62 0.20 -3.24
C GLY A 35 -11.69 0.14 -4.46
N ARG A 36 -11.69 1.21 -5.27
CA ARG A 36 -10.80 1.38 -6.44
C ARG A 36 -9.45 2.03 -6.08
N ASN A 37 -9.32 2.60 -4.89
CA ASN A 37 -8.11 3.28 -4.48
C ASN A 37 -7.12 2.28 -3.88
N ARG A 38 -5.84 2.48 -4.16
CA ARG A 38 -4.75 1.70 -3.58
C ARG A 38 -3.70 2.65 -3.00
N LEU A 39 -3.10 2.25 -1.88
CA LEU A 39 -1.94 2.93 -1.31
C LEU A 39 -0.80 1.92 -1.24
N ARG A 40 0.39 2.34 -1.64
CA ARG A 40 1.62 1.57 -1.52
C ARG A 40 2.59 2.29 -0.62
N TYR A 41 3.09 1.58 0.38
CA TYR A 41 4.20 2.06 1.18
C TYR A 41 5.51 1.89 0.41
N ASP A 42 6.16 3.00 0.12
CA ASP A 42 7.41 3.06 -0.62
C ASP A 42 8.27 4.20 -0.07
N CYS A 43 9.58 3.99 0.05
CA CYS A 43 10.54 4.99 0.54
C CYS A 43 10.14 5.74 1.83
N GLY A 44 9.42 5.10 2.75
CA GLY A 44 9.00 5.75 4.01
C GLY A 44 7.64 6.45 3.96
N MET A 45 6.93 6.42 2.82
CA MET A 45 5.68 7.15 2.61
C MET A 45 4.60 6.25 2.00
N LEU A 46 3.33 6.57 2.27
CA LEU A 46 2.18 5.96 1.58
C LEU A 46 1.90 6.74 0.30
N ILE A 47 2.06 6.08 -0.85
CA ILE A 47 1.83 6.62 -2.18
C ILE A 47 0.46 6.13 -2.66
N SER A 48 -0.44 7.05 -2.99
CA SER A 48 -1.71 6.74 -3.65
C SER A 48 -1.46 6.25 -5.07
N GLU A 49 -1.62 4.94 -5.27
CA GLU A 49 -1.75 4.36 -6.59
C GLU A 49 -3.21 4.56 -7.01
N ILE A 50 -3.44 5.60 -7.82
CA ILE A 50 -4.68 5.70 -8.58
C ILE A 50 -4.58 4.60 -9.61
N ASP A 51 -5.40 3.56 -9.47
CA ASP A 51 -5.55 2.48 -10.44
C ASP A 51 -6.19 3.11 -11.69
N SER A 52 -5.38 3.84 -12.47
CA SER A 52 -5.72 4.06 -13.87
C SER A 52 -5.70 2.66 -14.46
N ASP A 53 -6.82 2.24 -15.03
CA ASP A 53 -7.09 0.87 -15.53
C ASP A 53 -5.91 0.26 -16.35
N LEU A 54 -5.10 1.13 -16.96
CA LEU A 54 -3.83 0.85 -17.65
C LEU A 54 -2.71 0.20 -16.80
N ASP A 55 -2.57 0.53 -15.51
CA ASP A 55 -1.44 0.07 -14.67
C ASP A 55 -1.59 -1.39 -14.20
N VAL A 56 -2.84 -1.89 -14.12
CA VAL A 56 -3.13 -3.29 -13.77
C VAL A 56 -2.74 -4.25 -14.90
N GLU A 57 -2.90 -3.84 -16.16
CA GLU A 57 -2.47 -4.64 -17.31
C GLU A 57 -0.95 -4.72 -17.41
N LEU A 58 -0.22 -3.61 -17.20
CA LEU A 58 1.24 -3.58 -17.22
C LEU A 58 1.85 -4.45 -16.11
N ARG A 59 1.26 -4.48 -14.91
CA ARG A 59 1.69 -5.37 -13.80
C ARG A 59 1.45 -6.85 -14.09
N GLN A 60 0.41 -7.19 -14.86
CA GLN A 60 0.14 -8.57 -15.27
C GLN A 60 1.07 -9.02 -16.40
N ALA A 61 1.35 -8.14 -17.37
CA ALA A 61 2.29 -8.43 -18.47
C ALA A 61 3.71 -8.71 -17.94
N ARG A 62 4.16 -7.95 -16.94
CA ARG A 62 5.51 -8.11 -16.36
C ARG A 62 5.68 -9.35 -15.47
N ARG A 63 4.59 -10.01 -15.05
CA ARG A 63 4.65 -11.31 -14.34
C ARG A 63 4.63 -12.54 -15.26
N ARG A 64 4.50 -12.33 -16.58
CA ARG A 64 4.45 -13.40 -17.59
C ARG A 64 5.69 -13.46 -18.50
N ALA A 65 6.69 -12.60 -18.28
CA ALA A 65 7.96 -12.61 -19.00
C ALA A 65 9.05 -13.34 -18.20
#